data_AF-A0A933FF90-F1
#
_entry.id   AF-A0A933FF90-F1
#
_cell.length_a   1.000
_cell.length_b   1.000
_cell.length_c   1.000
_cell.angle_alpha   90.00
_cell.angle_beta   90.00
_cell.angle_gamma   90.00
#
_symmetry.space_group_name_H-M   'P 1'
#
loop_
_entity.id
_entity.type
_entity.pdbx_description
1 polymer ?
#
loop_
_entity_poly.entity_id
_entity_poly.type
_entity_poly.pdbx_seq_one_letter_code
_entity_poly.pdbx_strand_id
1 'polypeptide(L)'
;MSLPLLAYLAAGAIALPVIVGSFTFSRLERSVKPLLLLFGIHALLTVLQFTLAFQGVNNRWTSHVYYIIEVVLLLRIYSLWTPSIRARTIFLGMTILYGAFWIASKFLFEQFSGPALYTPTVSRVMLLGSTLYILMVIAITNERPLYFEPRFWFSAGFLVILAGSLMFYGFRTLFLDFSIEAMKTLWSIHWTITVFSNVLHVIGFLCTLRLPNTGGQLELAQ
;
A
#
# COMPACT_ATOMS: atom_id res chain seq x y z
N MET A 1 -10.78 23.72 12.94
CA MET A 1 -11.89 23.07 12.21
C MET A 1 -12.06 21.66 12.75
N SER A 2 -13.27 21.22 13.07
CA SER A 2 -13.53 19.83 13.44
C SER A 2 -13.38 18.93 12.22
N LEU A 3 -12.61 17.84 12.36
CA LEU A 3 -12.56 16.81 11.33
C LEU A 3 -13.88 16.02 11.36
N PRO A 4 -14.37 15.53 10.20
CA PRO A 4 -15.55 14.68 10.18
C PRO A 4 -15.23 13.32 10.81
N LEU A 5 -16.26 12.64 11.33
CA LEU A 5 -16.15 11.31 11.95
C LEU A 5 -15.35 10.31 11.10
N LEU A 6 -15.54 10.36 9.79
CA LEU A 6 -14.89 9.47 8.84
C LEU A 6 -13.35 9.59 8.83
N ALA A 7 -12.81 10.78 9.13
CA ALA A 7 -11.36 10.97 9.25
C ALA A 7 -10.79 10.18 10.43
N TYR A 8 -11.48 10.18 11.56
CA TYR A 8 -11.08 9.41 12.75
C TYR A 8 -11.21 7.91 12.50
N LEU A 9 -12.27 7.47 11.80
CA LEU A 9 -12.44 6.07 11.40
C LEU A 9 -11.31 5.62 10.47
N ALA A 10 -10.92 6.43 9.48
CA ALA A 10 -9.80 6.13 8.60
C ALA A 10 -8.47 6.05 9.35
N ALA A 11 -8.21 6.98 10.29
CA ALA A 11 -7.02 6.94 11.13
C ALA A 11 -6.97 5.65 11.98
N GLY A 12 -8.09 5.24 12.58
CA GLY A 12 -8.19 3.98 13.32
C GLY A 12 -8.02 2.75 12.42
N ALA A 13 -8.58 2.78 11.21
CA ALA A 13 -8.50 1.68 10.25
C ALA A 13 -7.06 1.38 9.81
N ILE A 14 -6.18 2.39 9.74
CA ILE A 14 -4.75 2.21 9.42
C ILE A 14 -4.04 1.33 10.46
N ALA A 15 -4.48 1.35 11.72
CA ALA A 15 -3.89 0.51 12.77
C ALA A 15 -4.34 -0.96 12.67
N LEU A 16 -5.48 -1.25 12.05
CA LEU A 16 -6.06 -2.60 12.05
C LEU A 16 -5.17 -3.66 11.39
N PRO A 17 -4.61 -3.47 10.17
CA PRO A 17 -3.72 -4.45 9.57
C PRO A 17 -2.45 -4.68 10.40
N VAL A 18 -1.94 -3.65 11.08
CA VAL A 18 -0.78 -3.76 11.96
C VAL A 18 -1.12 -4.62 13.17
N ILE A 19 -2.22 -4.32 13.86
CA ILE A 19 -2.67 -5.06 15.05
C ILE A 19 -2.91 -6.53 14.69
N VAL A 20 -3.71 -6.80 13.66
CA VAL A 20 -4.04 -8.17 13.23
C VAL A 20 -2.81 -8.90 12.70
N GLY A 21 -1.99 -8.25 11.88
CA GLY A 21 -0.75 -8.82 11.36
C GLY A 21 0.26 -9.15 12.47
N SER A 22 0.35 -8.33 13.51
CA SER A 22 1.18 -8.59 14.69
C SER A 22 0.66 -9.79 15.51
N PHE A 23 -0.65 -9.88 15.75
CA PHE A 23 -1.24 -11.04 16.46
C PHE A 23 -1.08 -12.36 15.68
N THR A 24 -1.03 -12.29 14.36
CA THR A 24 -0.88 -13.46 13.48
C THR A 24 0.57 -13.74 13.07
N PHE A 25 1.54 -12.92 13.51
CA PHE A 25 2.90 -12.88 12.95
C PHE A 25 3.65 -14.21 12.94
N SER A 26 3.48 -15.02 13.98
CA SER A 26 4.12 -16.34 14.09
C SER A 26 3.64 -17.34 13.04
N ARG A 27 2.44 -17.13 12.49
CA ARG A 27 1.79 -17.99 11.50
C ARG A 27 1.88 -17.45 10.08
N LEU A 28 2.36 -16.21 9.88
CA LEU A 28 2.49 -15.61 8.56
C LEU A 28 3.58 -16.28 7.72
N GLU A 29 3.26 -16.53 6.46
CA GLU A 29 4.25 -16.91 5.45
C GLU A 29 5.36 -15.87 5.35
N ARG A 30 6.59 -16.32 5.10
CA ARG A 30 7.78 -15.45 5.00
C ARG A 30 7.61 -14.38 3.92
N SER A 31 6.88 -14.68 2.85
CA SER A 31 6.57 -13.77 1.74
C SER A 31 5.60 -12.64 2.13
N VAL A 32 4.79 -12.84 3.18
CA VAL A 32 3.77 -11.88 3.65
C VAL A 32 4.32 -11.00 4.78
N LYS A 33 5.30 -11.47 5.57
CA LYS A 33 5.89 -10.70 6.69
C LYS A 33 6.35 -9.27 6.32
N PRO A 34 6.95 -9.00 5.15
CA PRO A 34 7.33 -7.63 4.78
C PRO A 34 6.13 -6.68 4.63
N LEU A 35 4.91 -7.18 4.39
CA LEU A 35 3.71 -6.34 4.40
C LEU A 35 3.42 -5.79 5.79
N LEU A 36 3.64 -6.57 6.85
CA LEU A 36 3.46 -6.07 8.21
C LEU A 36 4.43 -4.91 8.50
N LEU A 37 5.67 -5.01 8.00
CA LEU A 37 6.63 -3.90 8.08
C LEU A 37 6.13 -2.68 7.31
N LEU A 38 5.62 -2.85 6.08
CA LEU A 38 5.05 -1.76 5.28
C LEU A 38 3.89 -1.07 6.01
N PHE A 39 2.92 -1.83 6.53
CA PHE A 39 1.79 -1.27 7.28
C PHE A 39 2.24 -0.60 8.58
N GLY A 40 3.23 -1.17 9.27
CA GLY A 40 3.82 -0.57 10.48
C GLY A 40 4.48 0.78 10.20
N ILE A 41 5.26 0.87 9.11
CA ILE A 41 5.87 2.13 8.66
C ILE A 41 4.78 3.13 8.27
N HIS A 42 3.75 2.70 7.54
CA HIS A 42 2.65 3.57 7.16
C HIS A 42 1.95 4.15 8.41
N ALA A 43 1.56 3.30 9.37
CA ALA A 43 0.93 3.74 10.61
C ALA A 43 1.82 4.69 11.42
N LEU A 44 3.12 4.40 11.53
CA LEU A 44 4.09 5.26 12.22
C LEU A 44 4.19 6.63 11.55
N LEU A 45 4.30 6.67 10.22
CA LEU A 45 4.38 7.92 9.48
C LEU A 45 3.07 8.72 9.54
N THR A 46 1.92 8.06 9.58
CA THR A 46 0.63 8.72 9.82
C THR A 46 0.62 9.39 11.20
N VAL A 47 1.03 8.69 12.27
CA VAL A 47 1.12 9.26 13.62
C VAL A 47 2.10 10.44 13.65
N LEU A 48 3.26 10.30 13.01
CA LEU A 48 4.25 11.38 12.90
C LEU A 48 3.67 12.60 12.17
N GLN A 49 2.98 12.38 11.05
CA GLN A 49 2.33 13.46 10.28
C GLN A 49 1.31 14.22 11.11
N PHE A 50 0.44 13.52 11.84
CA PHE A 50 -0.54 14.16 12.73
C PHE A 50 0.15 14.95 13.84
N THR A 51 1.16 14.35 14.49
CA THR A 51 1.89 15.00 15.58
C THR A 51 2.57 16.29 15.11
N LEU A 52 3.28 16.25 13.98
CA LEU A 52 3.92 17.43 13.40
C LEU A 52 2.89 18.48 12.97
N ALA A 53 1.75 18.05 12.41
CA ALA A 53 0.68 18.97 12.03
C ALA A 53 0.09 19.72 13.24
N PHE A 54 -0.12 19.04 14.38
CA PHE A 54 -0.58 19.68 15.61
C PHE A 54 0.44 20.67 16.19
N GLN A 55 1.72 20.45 15.94
CA GLN A 55 2.80 21.37 16.33
C GLN A 55 3.00 22.52 15.32
N GLY A 56 2.23 22.56 14.23
CA GLY A 56 2.43 23.54 13.15
C GLY A 56 3.72 23.34 12.35
N VAL A 57 4.37 22.18 12.49
CA VAL A 57 5.59 21.84 11.76
C VAL A 57 5.25 21.28 10.39
N ASN A 58 5.94 21.75 9.35
CA ASN A 58 5.77 21.23 7.99
C ASN A 58 6.12 19.74 7.95
N ASN A 59 5.12 18.90 7.71
CA ASN A 59 5.23 17.45 7.68
C ASN A 59 5.29 16.88 6.24
N ARG A 60 5.30 17.71 5.20
CA ARG A 60 5.22 17.27 3.78
C ARG A 60 6.36 16.34 3.38
N TRP A 61 7.54 16.53 3.96
CA TRP A 61 8.73 15.71 3.71
C TRP A 61 8.49 14.23 4.03
N THR A 62 7.66 13.92 5.03
CA THR A 62 7.35 12.53 5.42
C THR A 62 6.67 11.77 4.28
N SER A 63 5.76 12.41 3.54
CA SER A 63 5.09 11.80 2.38
C SER A 63 6.08 11.52 1.25
N HIS A 64 7.03 12.43 1.01
CA HIS A 64 8.08 12.23 -0.01
C HIS A 64 8.91 10.98 0.29
N VAL A 65 9.26 10.75 1.56
CA VAL A 65 10.00 9.57 2.02
C VAL A 65 9.12 8.32 1.98
N TYR A 66 7.83 8.44 2.33
CA TYR A 66 6.91 7.30 2.31
C TYR A 66 6.79 6.68 0.91
N TYR A 67 6.64 7.48 -0.15
CA TYR A 67 6.43 6.94 -1.50
C TYR A 67 7.59 6.07 -1.99
N ILE A 68 8.84 6.44 -1.69
CA ILE A 68 9.99 5.61 -2.06
C ILE A 68 10.04 4.32 -1.23
N ILE A 69 9.76 4.38 0.08
CA ILE A 69 9.67 3.18 0.92
C ILE A 69 8.58 2.23 0.43
N GLU A 70 7.40 2.77 0.15
CA GLU A 70 6.24 2.00 -0.32
C GLU A 70 6.53 1.29 -1.64
N VAL A 71 7.11 2.00 -2.61
CA VAL A 71 7.52 1.42 -3.90
C VAL A 71 8.53 0.30 -3.70
N VAL A 72 9.60 0.55 -2.95
CA VAL A 72 10.68 -0.43 -2.75
C VAL A 72 10.15 -1.70 -2.08
N LEU A 73 9.36 -1.55 -1.00
CA LEU A 73 8.82 -2.68 -0.26
C LEU A 73 7.78 -3.44 -1.08
N LEU A 74 6.84 -2.77 -1.76
CA LEU A 74 5.82 -3.45 -2.56
C LEU A 74 6.41 -4.19 -3.76
N LEU A 75 7.31 -3.57 -4.51
CA LEU A 75 7.97 -4.27 -5.62
C LEU A 75 8.81 -5.45 -5.14
N ARG A 76 9.44 -5.33 -3.96
CA ARG A 76 10.12 -6.46 -3.31
C ARG A 76 9.14 -7.58 -2.95
N ILE A 77 8.00 -7.26 -2.33
CA ILE A 77 6.95 -8.25 -1.99
C ILE A 77 6.44 -8.94 -3.27
N TYR A 78 6.14 -8.18 -4.31
CA TYR A 78 5.68 -8.70 -5.59
C TYR A 78 6.73 -9.59 -6.27
N SER A 79 8.02 -9.28 -6.13
CA SER A 79 9.09 -10.17 -6.59
C SER A 79 9.11 -11.52 -5.87
N LEU A 80 8.76 -11.54 -4.57
CA LEU A 80 8.66 -12.78 -3.80
C LEU A 80 7.43 -13.60 -4.18
N TRP A 81 6.33 -12.95 -4.57
CA TRP A 81 5.09 -13.62 -4.97
C TRP A 81 5.09 -14.14 -6.41
N THR A 82 6.04 -13.69 -7.23
CA THR A 82 6.15 -14.10 -8.63
C THR A 82 7.14 -15.27 -8.77
N PRO A 83 6.79 -16.34 -9.51
CA PRO A 83 7.71 -17.44 -9.80
C PRO A 83 8.70 -17.10 -10.93
N SER A 84 8.32 -16.22 -11.87
CA SER A 84 9.12 -15.88 -13.05
C SER A 84 10.35 -15.03 -12.72
N ILE A 85 11.55 -15.53 -13.00
CA ILE A 85 12.81 -14.79 -12.83
C ILE A 85 12.82 -13.49 -13.63
N ARG A 86 12.25 -13.48 -14.84
CA ARG A 86 12.17 -12.28 -15.69
C ARG A 86 11.35 -11.19 -15.02
N ALA A 87 10.20 -11.55 -14.45
CA ALA A 87 9.36 -10.59 -13.75
C ALA A 87 10.01 -10.07 -12.46
N ARG A 88 10.76 -10.91 -11.73
CA ARG A 88 11.58 -10.45 -10.59
C ARG A 88 12.63 -9.42 -11.01
N THR A 89 13.32 -9.65 -12.13
CA THR A 89 14.29 -8.70 -12.70
C THR A 89 13.62 -7.41 -13.12
N ILE A 90 12.42 -7.47 -13.72
CA ILE A 90 11.63 -6.29 -14.09
C ILE A 90 11.29 -5.47 -12.82
N PHE A 91 10.80 -6.08 -11.75
CA PHE A 91 10.51 -5.37 -10.51
C PHE A 91 11.74 -4.73 -9.88
N LEU A 92 12.91 -5.39 -9.95
CA LEU A 92 14.18 -4.79 -9.52
C LEU A 92 14.54 -3.58 -10.38
N GLY A 93 14.44 -3.69 -11.71
CA GLY A 93 14.67 -2.59 -12.64
C GLY A 93 13.73 -1.41 -12.39
N MET A 94 12.44 -1.67 -12.16
CA MET A 94 11.44 -0.66 -11.79
C MET A 94 11.80 0.04 -10.47
N THR A 95 12.32 -0.71 -9.49
CA THR A 95 12.78 -0.14 -8.21
C THR A 95 13.95 0.83 -8.42
N ILE A 96 14.95 0.43 -9.21
CA ILE A 96 16.12 1.26 -9.53
C ILE A 96 15.70 2.50 -10.31
N LEU A 97 14.85 2.33 -11.34
CA LEU A 97 14.34 3.42 -12.17
C LEU A 97 13.55 4.44 -11.35
N TYR A 98 12.65 3.98 -10.48
CA TYR A 98 11.89 4.87 -9.60
C TYR A 98 12.80 5.57 -8.59
N GLY A 99 13.79 4.87 -8.02
CA GLY A 99 14.78 5.48 -7.13
C GLY A 99 15.55 6.61 -7.80
N ALA A 100 16.05 6.39 -9.02
CA ALA A 100 16.73 7.42 -9.81
C ALA A 100 15.80 8.59 -10.15
N PHE A 101 14.56 8.31 -10.57
CA PHE A 101 13.55 9.33 -10.83
C PHE A 101 13.22 10.15 -9.59
N TRP A 102 13.05 9.50 -8.43
CA TRP A 102 12.79 10.17 -7.16
C TRP A 102 13.94 11.10 -6.79
N ILE A 103 15.18 10.64 -6.87
CA ILE A 103 16.37 11.47 -6.60
C ILE A 103 16.37 12.68 -7.54
N ALA A 104 16.30 12.46 -8.85
CA ALA A 104 16.29 13.54 -9.84
C ALA A 104 15.16 14.56 -9.58
N SER A 105 13.97 14.09 -9.22
CA SER A 105 12.83 14.97 -8.91
C SER A 105 13.15 15.94 -7.76
N LYS A 106 13.85 15.49 -6.70
CA LYS A 106 14.15 16.34 -5.54
C LYS A 106 15.14 17.45 -5.85
N PHE A 107 16.05 17.21 -6.79
CA PHE A 107 17.02 18.21 -7.24
C PHE A 107 16.48 19.14 -8.32
N LEU A 108 15.51 18.69 -9.13
CA LEU A 108 15.07 19.44 -10.31
C LEU A 108 13.76 20.20 -10.09
N PHE A 109 12.72 19.59 -9.50
CA PHE A 109 11.37 20.17 -9.52
C PHE A 109 10.45 19.85 -8.33
N GLU A 110 10.87 19.04 -7.34
CA GLU A 110 10.08 18.70 -6.14
C GLU A 110 10.87 18.84 -4.84
N GLN A 111 10.98 20.05 -4.30
CA GLN A 111 11.63 20.26 -3.00
C GLN A 111 10.88 19.55 -1.85
N PHE A 112 11.60 19.09 -0.83
CA PHE A 112 11.03 18.39 0.34
C PHE A 112 10.03 19.23 1.16
N SER A 113 10.21 20.55 1.19
CA SER A 113 9.31 21.50 1.85
C SER A 113 8.00 21.70 1.06
N GLY A 114 8.03 21.40 -0.23
CA GLY A 114 6.96 21.59 -1.17
C GLY A 114 6.01 20.40 -1.30
N PRO A 115 4.89 20.60 -2.00
CA PRO A 115 3.98 19.52 -2.37
C PRO A 115 4.64 18.52 -3.34
N ALA A 116 4.47 17.21 -3.10
CA ALA A 116 4.82 16.17 -4.07
C ALA A 116 3.72 16.06 -5.14
N LEU A 117 4.06 16.20 -6.41
CA LEU A 117 3.13 16.22 -7.56
C LEU A 117 3.36 15.03 -8.49
N TYR A 118 4.59 14.87 -8.96
CA TYR A 118 5.04 13.89 -9.93
C TYR A 118 5.46 12.57 -9.29
N THR A 119 6.26 12.58 -8.22
CA THR A 119 6.71 11.34 -7.56
C THR A 119 5.59 10.45 -7.06
N PRO A 120 4.52 10.94 -6.40
CA PRO A 120 3.38 10.11 -6.06
C PRO A 120 2.67 9.59 -7.31
N THR A 121 2.39 10.43 -8.30
CA THR A 121 1.67 10.02 -9.53
C THR A 121 2.39 8.89 -10.25
N VAL A 122 3.70 9.02 -10.49
CA VAL A 122 4.51 7.98 -11.13
C VAL A 122 4.53 6.69 -10.28
N SER A 123 4.66 6.79 -8.95
CA SER A 123 4.62 5.62 -8.08
C SER A 123 3.28 4.87 -8.16
N ARG A 124 2.16 5.60 -8.21
CA ARG A 124 0.82 5.00 -8.27
C ARG A 124 0.60 4.29 -9.60
N VAL A 125 0.96 4.88 -10.73
CA VAL A 125 0.87 4.22 -12.05
C VAL A 125 1.70 2.94 -12.07
N MET A 126 2.93 3.02 -11.59
CA MET A 126 3.86 1.90 -11.56
C MET A 126 3.36 0.75 -10.68
N LEU A 127 2.94 1.06 -9.46
CA LEU A 127 2.41 0.07 -8.51
C LEU A 127 1.05 -0.47 -8.96
N LEU A 128 0.21 0.32 -9.62
CA LEU A 128 -1.08 -0.12 -10.17
C LEU A 128 -0.85 -1.20 -11.23
N GLY A 129 0.03 -0.95 -12.20
CA GLY A 129 0.38 -1.94 -13.23
C GLY A 129 0.99 -3.21 -12.62
N SER A 130 1.87 -3.06 -11.63
CA SER A 130 2.48 -4.20 -10.91
C SER A 130 1.43 -5.02 -10.14
N THR A 131 0.47 -4.35 -9.51
CA THR A 131 -0.63 -4.99 -8.76
C THR A 131 -1.55 -5.75 -9.69
N LEU A 132 -1.90 -5.18 -10.85
CA LEU A 132 -2.69 -5.86 -11.88
C LEU A 132 -1.97 -7.11 -12.42
N TYR A 133 -0.66 -7.01 -12.68
CA TYR A 133 0.15 -8.16 -13.07
C TYR A 133 0.12 -9.27 -12.01
N ILE A 134 0.27 -8.92 -10.72
CA ILE A 134 0.22 -9.90 -9.63
C ILE A 134 -1.17 -10.55 -9.52
N LEU A 135 -2.26 -9.79 -9.64
CA LEU A 135 -3.61 -10.35 -9.67
C LEU A 135 -3.81 -11.31 -10.83
N MET A 136 -3.28 -10.98 -12.03
CA MET A 136 -3.30 -11.87 -13.18
C MET A 136 -2.50 -13.16 -12.94
N VAL A 137 -1.29 -13.06 -12.36
CA VAL A 137 -0.47 -14.24 -12.01
C VAL A 137 -1.23 -15.13 -11.04
N ILE A 138 -1.79 -14.56 -9.96
CA ILE A 138 -2.58 -15.30 -8.98
C ILE A 138 -3.77 -15.99 -9.66
N ALA A 139 -4.49 -15.30 -10.54
CA ALA A 139 -5.65 -15.85 -11.24
C ALA A 139 -5.31 -17.01 -12.16
N ILE A 140 -4.13 -17.02 -12.78
CA ILE A 140 -3.69 -18.08 -13.70
C ILE A 140 -3.09 -19.27 -12.95
N THR A 141 -2.33 -19.02 -11.87
CA THR A 141 -1.56 -20.08 -11.21
C THR A 141 -2.31 -20.79 -10.08
N ASN A 142 -3.36 -20.18 -9.53
CA ASN A 142 -4.06 -20.77 -8.40
C ASN A 142 -5.19 -21.69 -8.85
N GLU A 143 -5.13 -22.95 -8.43
CA GLU A 143 -6.20 -23.93 -8.63
C GLU A 143 -7.37 -23.72 -7.65
N ARG A 144 -7.12 -23.05 -6.52
CA ARG A 144 -8.13 -22.76 -5.49
C ARG A 144 -8.87 -21.45 -5.78
N PRO A 145 -10.12 -21.30 -5.31
CA PRO A 145 -10.85 -20.05 -5.42
C PRO A 145 -10.06 -18.86 -4.84
N LEU A 146 -10.06 -17.73 -5.55
CA LEU A 146 -9.20 -16.57 -5.25
C LEU A 146 -9.43 -15.98 -3.85
N TYR A 147 -10.64 -16.09 -3.30
CA TYR A 147 -10.95 -15.58 -1.97
C TYR A 147 -10.31 -16.38 -0.82
N PHE A 148 -9.73 -17.55 -1.10
CA PHE A 148 -8.88 -18.30 -0.15
C PHE A 148 -7.39 -17.93 -0.25
N GLU A 149 -7.01 -17.08 -1.19
CA GLU A 149 -5.62 -16.69 -1.39
C GLU A 149 -5.33 -15.37 -0.65
N PRO A 150 -4.46 -15.35 0.38
CA PRO A 150 -4.11 -14.10 1.07
C PRO A 150 -3.51 -13.04 0.15
N ARG A 151 -2.68 -13.44 -0.85
CA ARG A 151 -2.09 -12.52 -1.82
C ARG A 151 -3.15 -11.75 -2.61
N PHE A 152 -4.28 -12.39 -2.94
CA PHE A 152 -5.38 -11.76 -3.64
C PHE A 152 -5.98 -10.61 -2.82
N TRP A 153 -6.27 -10.83 -1.54
CA TRP A 153 -6.83 -9.79 -0.67
C TRP A 153 -5.91 -8.59 -0.51
N PHE A 154 -4.59 -8.83 -0.36
CA PHE A 154 -3.63 -7.74 -0.30
C PHE A 154 -3.59 -6.94 -1.60
N SER A 155 -3.46 -7.62 -2.74
CA SER A 155 -3.42 -6.96 -4.04
C SER A 155 -4.73 -6.25 -4.39
N ALA A 156 -5.89 -6.80 -4.02
CA ALA A 156 -7.17 -6.12 -4.18
C ALA A 156 -7.25 -4.85 -3.33
N GLY A 157 -6.82 -4.91 -2.07
CA GLY A 157 -6.73 -3.74 -1.19
C GLY A 157 -5.79 -2.67 -1.75
N PHE A 158 -4.63 -3.06 -2.27
CA PHE A 158 -3.70 -2.15 -2.94
C PHE A 158 -4.28 -1.57 -4.22
N LEU A 159 -4.94 -2.38 -5.07
CA LEU A 159 -5.56 -1.90 -6.30
C LEU A 159 -6.53 -0.75 -6.02
N VAL A 160 -7.40 -0.92 -5.02
CA VAL A 160 -8.40 0.09 -4.63
C VAL A 160 -7.75 1.37 -4.12
N ILE A 161 -6.80 1.29 -3.18
CA ILE A 161 -6.15 2.50 -2.63
C ILE A 161 -5.23 3.18 -3.64
N LEU A 162 -4.54 2.43 -4.50
CA LEU A 162 -3.65 2.96 -5.53
C LEU A 162 -4.44 3.67 -6.63
N ALA A 163 -5.53 3.08 -7.10
CA ALA A 163 -6.41 3.70 -8.10
C ALA A 163 -7.08 4.96 -7.53
N GLY A 164 -7.61 4.87 -6.30
CA GLY A 164 -8.17 6.03 -5.61
C GLY A 164 -7.13 7.15 -5.46
N SER A 165 -5.95 6.83 -4.95
CA SER A 165 -4.87 7.81 -4.76
C SER A 165 -4.36 8.40 -6.08
N LEU A 166 -4.30 7.61 -7.16
CA LEU A 166 -3.92 8.10 -8.48
C LEU A 166 -4.89 9.18 -8.97
N MET A 167 -6.20 9.01 -8.75
CA MET A 167 -7.19 10.04 -9.04
C MET A 167 -6.87 11.32 -8.25
N PHE A 168 -6.54 11.21 -6.96
CA PHE A 168 -6.23 12.39 -6.14
C PHE A 168 -4.98 13.15 -6.59
N TYR A 169 -3.91 12.44 -6.94
CA TYR A 169 -2.67 13.07 -7.36
C TYR A 169 -2.74 13.57 -8.81
N GLY A 170 -3.39 12.82 -9.69
CA GLY A 170 -3.54 13.16 -11.11
C GLY A 170 -4.41 14.39 -11.35
N PHE A 171 -5.48 14.57 -10.56
CA PHE A 171 -6.38 15.73 -10.67
C PHE A 171 -6.09 16.85 -9.68
N ARG A 172 -4.92 16.84 -9.05
CA ARG A 172 -4.60 17.79 -7.99
C ARG A 172 -4.65 19.25 -8.41
N THR A 173 -4.28 19.57 -9.66
CA THR A 173 -4.34 20.94 -10.16
C THR A 173 -5.77 21.46 -10.25
N LEU A 174 -6.72 20.61 -10.65
CA LEU A 174 -8.14 20.95 -10.68
C LEU A 174 -8.71 21.20 -9.28
N PHE A 175 -8.16 20.50 -8.28
CA PHE A 175 -8.58 20.63 -6.90
C PHE A 175 -8.15 21.94 -6.23
N LEU A 176 -7.20 22.67 -6.80
CA LEU A 176 -6.81 23.98 -6.25
C LEU A 176 -7.93 25.02 -6.38
N ASP A 177 -8.84 24.85 -7.33
CA ASP A 177 -9.94 25.78 -7.60
C ASP A 177 -11.24 25.40 -6.84
N PHE A 178 -11.22 24.32 -6.07
CA PHE A 178 -12.41 23.82 -5.38
C PHE A 178 -12.61 24.56 -4.04
N SER A 179 -13.88 24.71 -3.66
CA SER A 179 -14.23 25.19 -2.32
C SER A 179 -13.74 24.24 -1.22
N ILE A 180 -13.61 24.77 0.00
CA ILE A 180 -13.22 23.97 1.18
C ILE A 180 -14.21 22.81 1.40
N GLU A 181 -15.49 23.03 1.16
CA GLU A 181 -16.56 22.04 1.25
C GLU A 181 -16.35 20.92 0.23
N ALA A 182 -16.05 21.27 -1.03
CA ALA A 182 -15.75 20.28 -2.07
C ALA A 182 -14.48 19.48 -1.74
N MET A 183 -13.45 20.13 -1.20
CA MET A 183 -12.23 19.46 -0.69
C MET A 183 -12.54 18.48 0.44
N LYS A 184 -13.41 18.83 1.39
CA LYS A 184 -13.86 17.93 2.47
C LYS A 184 -14.60 16.71 1.92
N THR A 185 -15.46 16.91 0.93
CA THR A 185 -16.19 15.80 0.27
C THR A 185 -15.22 14.86 -0.44
N LEU A 186 -14.27 15.42 -1.19
CA LEU A 186 -13.22 14.65 -1.85
C LEU A 186 -12.37 13.86 -0.84
N TRP A 187 -11.94 14.47 0.27
CA TRP A 187 -11.27 13.73 1.34
C TRP A 187 -12.12 12.67 2.02
N SER A 188 -13.43 12.87 2.09
CA SER A 188 -14.33 11.83 2.58
C SER A 188 -14.33 10.60 1.67
N ILE A 189 -14.27 10.78 0.36
CA ILE A 189 -14.11 9.66 -0.59
C ILE A 189 -12.78 8.93 -0.34
N HIS A 190 -11.68 9.67 -0.18
CA HIS A 190 -10.37 9.09 0.09
C HIS A 190 -10.35 8.27 1.40
N TRP A 191 -10.95 8.79 2.47
CA TRP A 191 -11.05 8.08 3.74
C TRP A 191 -11.88 6.80 3.64
N THR A 192 -13.00 6.82 2.90
CA THR A 192 -13.80 5.62 2.64
C THR A 192 -12.98 4.55 1.91
N ILE A 193 -12.27 4.94 0.85
CA ILE A 193 -11.36 4.05 0.10
C ILE A 193 -10.30 3.47 1.04
N THR A 194 -9.71 4.31 1.89
CA THR A 194 -8.70 3.90 2.87
C THR A 194 -9.26 2.87 3.85
N VAL A 195 -10.42 3.12 4.46
CA VAL A 195 -11.07 2.17 5.38
C VAL A 195 -11.33 0.84 4.68
N PHE A 196 -11.93 0.88 3.48
CA PHE A 196 -12.24 -0.31 2.71
C PHE A 196 -10.98 -1.13 2.36
N SER A 197 -9.92 -0.48 1.85
CA SER A 197 -8.65 -1.14 1.56
C SER A 197 -8.01 -1.77 2.80
N ASN A 198 -8.02 -1.08 3.95
CA ASN A 198 -7.49 -1.66 5.19
C ASN A 198 -8.30 -2.88 5.66
N VAL A 199 -9.62 -2.89 5.47
CA VAL A 199 -10.45 -4.08 5.73
C VAL A 199 -10.02 -5.25 4.84
N LEU A 200 -9.77 -5.02 3.54
CA LEU A 200 -9.25 -6.06 2.65
C LEU A 200 -7.88 -6.59 3.11
N HIS A 201 -6.99 -5.70 3.57
CA HIS A 201 -5.68 -6.08 4.10
C HIS A 201 -5.78 -6.90 5.39
N VAL A 202 -6.72 -6.56 6.29
CA VAL A 202 -7.03 -7.35 7.49
C VAL A 202 -7.51 -8.76 7.10
N ILE A 203 -8.42 -8.87 6.12
CA ILE A 203 -8.88 -10.17 5.62
C ILE A 203 -7.70 -10.97 5.06
N GLY A 204 -6.78 -10.34 4.33
CA GLY A 204 -5.55 -10.96 3.85
C GLY A 204 -4.71 -11.58 4.96
N PHE A 205 -4.48 -10.87 6.07
CA PHE A 205 -3.78 -11.42 7.23
C PHE A 205 -4.55 -12.58 7.87
N LEU A 206 -5.87 -12.47 8.05
CA LEU A 206 -6.67 -13.55 8.64
C LEU A 206 -6.77 -14.80 7.74
N CYS A 207 -6.72 -14.63 6.42
CA CYS A 207 -6.78 -15.72 5.45
C CYS A 207 -5.58 -16.66 5.56
N THR A 208 -4.39 -16.13 5.87
CA THR A 208 -3.17 -16.95 6.05
C THR A 208 -3.29 -18.00 7.16
N LEU A 209 -4.15 -17.77 8.16
CA LEU A 209 -4.37 -18.70 9.27
C LEU A 209 -5.08 -20.00 8.86
N ARG A 210 -5.77 -19.99 7.71
CA ARG A 210 -6.67 -21.07 7.28
C ARG A 210 -5.99 -22.13 6.41
N LEU A 211 -4.71 -21.96 6.06
CA LEU A 211 -3.97 -22.97 5.33
C LEU A 211 -3.35 -23.94 6.35
N PRO A 212 -3.96 -25.12 6.61
CA PRO A 212 -3.31 -26.12 7.45
C PRO A 212 -1.97 -26.49 6.83
N ASN A 213 -0.92 -26.50 7.65
CA ASN A 213 0.35 -27.16 7.32
C ASN A 213 0.06 -28.64 7.10
N THR A 214 -0.36 -29.03 5.90
CA THR A 214 -0.54 -30.44 5.50
C THR A 214 0.80 -31.15 5.28
N GLY A 215 1.93 -30.49 5.58
CA GLY A 215 3.28 -31.05 5.49
C GLY A 215 3.62 -32.08 6.57
N GLY A 216 2.67 -32.94 6.97
CA GLY A 216 2.90 -33.94 8.03
C GLY A 216 2.18 -35.28 7.90
N GLN A 217 1.43 -35.58 6.83
CA GLN A 217 0.63 -36.83 6.80
C GLN A 217 0.61 -37.61 5.47
N LEU A 218 1.63 -37.53 4.61
CA LEU A 218 1.67 -38.35 3.38
C LEU A 218 2.98 -39.11 3.13
N GLU A 219 3.72 -39.46 4.18
CA GLU A 219 4.88 -40.39 4.10
C GLU A 219 4.64 -41.75 4.79
N LEU A 220 3.39 -42.17 5.04
CA LEU A 220 3.09 -43.49 5.63
C LEU A 220 2.14 -44.38 4.80
N ALA A 221 2.10 -44.20 3.48
CA ALA A 221 1.44 -45.16 2.61
C ALA A 221 2.09 -45.19 1.22
N GLN A 222 3.24 -45.86 1.12
CA GLN A 222 3.60 -46.84 0.09
C GLN A 222 5.06 -47.27 0.21
#